data_AF-A0A662E513-F1
#
_entry.id   AF-A0A662E513-F1
#
_cell.length_a   1.000
_cell.length_b   1.000
_cell.length_c   1.000
_cell.angle_alpha   90.00
_cell.angle_beta   90.00
_cell.angle_gamma   90.00
#
_symmetry.space_group_name_H-M   'P 1'
#
loop_
_entity.id
_entity.type
_entity.pdbx_description
1 polymer ?
#
loop_
_entity_poly.entity_id
_entity_poly.type
_entity_poly.pdbx_seq_one_letter_code
_entity_poly.pdbx_strand_id
1 'polypeptide(L)' 'SLDGLTVGLLNISKPRGDIFLDRIEHRLTGIGAKVHRYSKPTFAKPAPVDLRHKIATECQVVIEALAD' A
#
# COMPACT_ATOMS: atom_id res chain seq x y z
N SER A 1 -7.76 15.79 -5.75
CA SER A 1 -8.53 14.60 -6.16
C SER A 1 -7.58 13.42 -6.25
N LEU A 2 -8.02 12.19 -5.97
CA LEU A 2 -7.24 10.96 -6.17
C LEU A 2 -7.60 10.22 -7.47
N ASP A 3 -8.56 10.75 -8.23
CA ASP A 3 -8.97 10.21 -9.51
C ASP A 3 -7.80 10.10 -10.50
N GLY A 4 -7.65 8.93 -11.11
CA GLY A 4 -6.58 8.63 -12.07
C GLY A 4 -5.18 8.42 -11.46
N LEU A 5 -4.95 8.73 -10.18
CA LEU A 5 -3.68 8.51 -9.50
C LEU A 5 -3.51 7.05 -9.08
N THR A 6 -2.27 6.58 -9.07
CA THR A 6 -1.88 5.27 -8.54
C THR A 6 -1.44 5.38 -7.09
N VAL A 7 -2.16 4.69 -6.21
CA VAL A 7 -1.89 4.59 -4.77
C VAL A 7 -1.34 3.20 -4.45
N GLY A 8 -0.15 3.18 -3.84
CA GLY A 8 0.44 1.96 -3.31
C GLY A 8 -0.09 1.67 -1.90
N LEU A 9 -0.54 0.44 -1.66
CA LEU A 9 -0.89 -0.07 -0.34
C LEU A 9 0.20 -1.03 0.12
N LEU A 10 0.96 -0.63 1.14
CA LEU A 10 2.04 -1.43 1.70
C LEU A 10 1.56 -2.18 2.94
N ASN A 11 1.41 -3.49 2.80
CA ASN A 11 1.22 -4.41 3.92
C ASN A 11 2.55 -4.61 4.65
N ILE A 12 2.56 -4.38 5.96
CA ILE A 12 3.75 -4.61 6.78
C ILE A 12 3.85 -6.04 7.31
N SER A 13 2.95 -6.93 6.92
CA SER A 13 2.89 -8.34 7.32
C SER A 13 2.58 -8.55 8.81
N LYS A 14 1.75 -7.68 9.38
CA LYS A 14 1.08 -7.92 10.67
C LYS A 14 -0.25 -8.68 10.46
N PRO A 15 -0.69 -9.51 11.42
CA PRO A 15 -1.97 -10.22 11.32
C PRO A 15 -3.12 -9.24 11.08
N ARG A 16 -4.06 -9.60 10.19
CA ARG A 16 -5.25 -8.81 9.85
C ARG A 16 -4.98 -7.46 9.15
N GLY A 17 -3.72 -7.19 8.76
CA GLY A 17 -3.40 -6.01 7.95
C GLY A 17 -4.05 -6.03 6.57
N ASP A 18 -4.30 -7.22 6.02
CA ASP A 18 -5.04 -7.46 4.79
C ASP A 18 -6.48 -6.94 4.87
N ILE A 19 -7.22 -7.26 5.93
CA ILE A 19 -8.62 -6.82 6.13
C ILE A 19 -8.72 -5.29 6.11
N PHE A 20 -7.79 -4.61 6.81
CA PHE A 20 -7.74 -3.15 6.82
C PHE A 20 -7.46 -2.60 5.42
N LEU A 21 -6.44 -3.14 4.74
CA LEU A 21 -6.04 -2.69 3.42
C LEU A 21 -7.10 -2.93 2.36
N ASP A 22 -7.87 -4.01 2.45
CA ASP A 22 -8.98 -4.29 1.53
C ASP A 22 -10.08 -3.25 1.66
N ARG A 23 -10.36 -2.80 2.90
CA ARG A 23 -11.32 -1.72 3.12
C ARG A 23 -10.82 -0.38 2.58
N ILE A 24 -9.52 -0.10 2.68
CA ILE A 24 -8.90 1.09 2.11
C ILE A 24 -8.96 1.05 0.58
N GLU A 25 -8.57 -0.08 -0.03
CA GLU A 25 -8.61 -0.29 -1.48
C GLU A 25 -10.02 -0.06 -2.05
N HIS A 26 -11.05 -0.61 -1.40
CA HIS A 26 -12.44 -0.40 -1.82
C HIS A 26 -12.84 1.08 -1.84
N ARG A 27 -12.38 1.87 -0.85
CA ARG A 27 -12.68 3.31 -0.81
C ARG A 27 -11.90 4.09 -1.88
N LEU A 28 -10.63 3.74 -2.09
CA LEU A 28 -9.75 4.42 -3.06
C LEU A 28 -10.22 4.18 -4.50
N THR A 29 -10.55 2.94 -4.83
CA THR A 29 -11.09 2.61 -6.16
C THR A 29 -12.46 3.24 -6.38
N GLY A 30 -13.31 3.31 -5.35
CA GLY A 30 -14.60 4.00 -5.40
C GLY A 30 -14.53 5.50 -5.69
N ILE A 31 -13.38 6.14 -5.50
CA ILE A 31 -13.14 7.56 -5.84
C ILE A 31 -12.24 7.75 -7.06
N GLY A 32 -12.02 6.69 -7.85
CA GLY A 32 -11.31 6.75 -9.14
C GLY A 32 -9.80 6.52 -9.07
N ALA A 33 -9.24 6.18 -7.90
CA ALA A 33 -7.81 5.85 -7.81
C ALA A 33 -7.51 4.43 -8.33
N LYS A 34 -6.33 4.25 -8.92
CA LYS A 34 -5.75 2.94 -9.20
C LYS A 34 -4.99 2.46 -7.96
N VAL A 35 -5.07 1.18 -7.65
CA VAL A 35 -4.42 0.61 -6.45
C VAL A 35 -3.39 -0.44 -6.85
N HIS A 36 -2.19 -0.36 -6.26
CA HIS A 36 -1.18 -1.42 -6.29
C HIS A 36 -0.88 -1.91 -4.89
N ARG A 37 -0.75 -3.23 -4.73
CA ARG A 37 -0.49 -3.85 -3.43
C ARG A 37 0.95 -4.33 -3.34
N TYR A 38 1.55 -4.07 -2.19
CA TYR A 38 2.90 -4.46 -1.84
C TYR A 38 2.90 -5.09 -0.46
N SER A 39 3.87 -5.98 -0.20
CA SER A 39 4.04 -6.55 1.14
C SER A 39 5.51 -6.56 1.52
N LYS A 40 5.80 -6.15 2.75
CA LYS A 40 7.12 -6.38 3.34
C LYS A 40 7.29 -7.88 3.63
N PRO A 41 8.51 -8.43 3.56
CA PRO A 41 8.75 -9.81 3.97
C PRO A 41 8.60 -10.02 5.48
N THR A 42 8.81 -8.97 6.28
CA THR A 42 8.63 -8.97 7.73
C THR A 42 8.28 -7.57 8.23
N PHE A 43 7.56 -7.48 9.35
CA PHE A 43 7.29 -6.22 10.04
C PHE A 43 8.51 -5.70 10.83
N ALA A 44 9.51 -6.55 11.09
CA ALA A 44 10.61 -6.26 12.01
C ALA A 44 11.73 -5.38 11.40
N LYS A 45 11.66 -5.07 10.10
CA LYS A 45 12.67 -4.28 9.39
C LYS A 45 12.01 -3.31 8.40
N PRO A 46 12.69 -2.20 8.03
CA PRO A 46 12.24 -1.33 6.95
C PRO A 46 12.02 -2.10 5.63
N ALA A 47 11.19 -1.55 4.74
CA ALA A 47 10.97 -2.13 3.42
C ALA A 47 12.30 -2.27 2.65
N PRO A 48 12.55 -3.41 1.98
CA PRO A 48 13.73 -3.58 1.13
C PRO A 48 13.91 -2.42 0.15
N VAL A 49 15.16 -2.06 -0.16
CA VAL A 49 15.48 -0.98 -1.10
C VAL A 49 14.76 -1.16 -2.43
N ASP A 50 14.79 -2.37 -2.99
CA ASP A 50 14.14 -2.69 -4.27
C ASP A 50 12.62 -2.50 -4.21
N LEU A 51 11.99 -2.85 -3.08
CA LEU A 51 10.57 -2.63 -2.87
C LEU A 51 10.23 -1.14 -2.84
N ARG A 52 11.06 -0.33 -2.16
CA ARG A 52 10.90 1.13 -2.13
C ARG A 52 11.08 1.75 -3.50
N HIS A 53 12.07 1.32 -4.27
CA HIS A 53 12.27 1.79 -5.64
C HIS A 53 11.09 1.43 -6.54
N LYS A 54 10.60 0.20 -6.44
CA LYS A 54 9.42 -0.25 -7.18
C LYS A 54 8.21 0.64 -6.88
N ILE A 55 7.89 0.82 -5.61
CA ILE A 55 6.80 1.69 -5.15
C ILE A 55 6.96 3.12 -5.68
N ALA A 56 8.16 3.70 -5.55
CA ALA A 56 8.43 5.07 -6.00
C ALA A 56 8.30 5.24 -7.53
N THR A 57 8.47 4.16 -8.29
CA THR A 57 8.33 4.17 -9.75
C THR A 57 6.87 3.99 -10.18
N GLU A 58 6.12 3.17 -9.44
CA GLU A 58 4.77 2.75 -9.82
C GLU A 58 3.66 3.65 -9.25
N CYS A 59 3.92 4.35 -8.14
CA CYS A 59 2.90 5.06 -7.37
C CYS A 59 3.22 6.54 -7.18
N GLN A 60 2.17 7.38 -7.18
CA GLN A 60 2.29 8.79 -6.78
C GLN A 60 2.10 8.99 -5.28
N VAL A 61 1.39 8.07 -4.62
CA VAL A 61 1.11 8.11 -3.18
C VAL A 61 1.27 6.70 -2.61
N VAL A 62 1.75 6.59 -1.37
CA VAL A 62 1.77 5.32 -0.63
C VAL A 62 1.03 5.46 0.69
N ILE A 63 0.31 4.40 1.07
CA ILE A 63 -0.25 4.19 2.39
C ILE A 63 0.41 2.94 2.97
N GLU A 64 1.22 3.11 4.01
CA GLU A 64 1.77 2.00 4.79
C GLU A 64 0.78 1.66 5.91
N ALA A 65 0.26 0.42 5.89
CA ALA A 65 -0.62 -0.05 6.95
C ALA A 65 0.20 -0.34 8.22
N LEU A 66 0.18 0.59 9.16
CA LEU A 66 0.69 0.36 10.51
C LEU A 66 -0.41 -0.33 11.33
N ALA A 67 -0.08 -1.47 11.90
CA ALA A 67 -0.83 -2.05 13.01
C ALA A 67 0.02 -1.92 14.27
N ASP A 68 -0.64 -1.79 15.40
CA ASP A 68 -0.14 -1.74 16.79
C ASP A 68 0.58 -3.03 17.20
#